data_AF-A0A8J7SHP4-F1
#
_entry.id   AF-A0A8J7SHP4-F1
#
_cell.length_a   1.000
_cell.length_b   1.000
_cell.length_c   1.000
_cell.angle_alpha   90.00
_cell.angle_beta   90.00
_cell.angle_gamma   90.00
#
_symmetry.space_group_name_H-M   'P 1'
#
loop_
_entity.id
_entity.type
_entity.pdbx_description
1 polymer ?
#
loop_
_entity_poly.entity_id
_entity_poly.type
_entity_poly.pdbx_seq_one_letter_code
_entity_poly.pdbx_strand_id
1 'polypeptide(L)'
;MDSVSDDYPIDRISVSKYQKGQSIGKQASGPMARIAGSDMEVVEGRWKFAKPAEGQDSNSSARGGEYSSWTIEVNAEVPAGVKSAITSARNGYEAKLGYASNATLRICPRFERKSFSWGRAVSFLSQYQNDNTNYAPNNSMLRYEIHGLTKDGKYLRAVFGVTHPELASFGDEVRDYPVGDPADASSAMQKDKHYQLVESAPVDSFAPSLREIDCFVDGLDL
;
A
#
# COMPACT_ATOMS: atom_id res chain seq x y z
N MET A 1 15.92 -6.75 -30.93
CA MET A 1 15.40 -5.94 -29.81
C MET A 1 15.36 -6.91 -28.65
N ASP A 2 16.44 -6.92 -27.87
CA ASP A 2 16.59 -7.83 -26.75
C ASP A 2 15.81 -7.26 -25.57
N SER A 3 14.88 -8.04 -25.04
CA SER A 3 14.14 -7.72 -23.82
C SER A 3 15.10 -7.82 -22.64
N VAL A 4 15.52 -6.67 -22.11
CA VAL A 4 16.24 -6.61 -20.83
C VAL A 4 15.23 -6.92 -19.73
N SER A 5 15.38 -8.08 -19.10
CA SER A 5 14.69 -8.43 -17.86
C SER A 5 15.42 -7.72 -16.74
N ASP A 6 14.92 -6.56 -16.32
CA ASP A 6 15.42 -5.87 -15.14
C ASP A 6 14.92 -6.62 -13.89
N ASP A 7 15.63 -7.68 -13.50
CA ASP A 7 15.43 -8.34 -12.21
C ASP A 7 15.89 -7.40 -11.10
N TYR A 8 14.97 -6.71 -10.44
CA TYR A 8 15.24 -5.87 -9.28
C TYR A 8 15.47 -6.74 -8.02
N PRO A 9 16.67 -6.73 -7.41
CA PRO A 9 16.91 -7.54 -6.21
C PRO A 9 16.22 -6.94 -4.98
N ILE A 10 15.33 -7.72 -4.35
CA ILE A 10 14.79 -7.44 -3.01
C ILE A 10 15.95 -7.60 -2.01
N ASP A 11 16.57 -6.48 -1.65
CA ASP A 11 17.86 -6.52 -0.94
C ASP A 11 17.79 -7.12 0.47
N ARG A 12 16.67 -6.97 1.21
CA ARG A 12 16.48 -7.56 2.57
C ARG A 12 15.01 -7.72 2.99
N ILE A 13 14.64 -8.92 3.43
CA ILE A 13 13.38 -9.20 4.15
C ILE A 13 13.71 -9.37 5.64
N SER A 14 13.01 -8.67 6.54
CA SER A 14 13.19 -8.79 7.99
C SER A 14 11.92 -9.36 8.62
N VAL A 15 11.86 -10.68 8.81
CA VAL A 15 10.67 -11.33 9.38
C VAL A 15 10.66 -11.19 10.91
N SER A 16 9.86 -10.25 11.42
CA SER A 16 9.67 -10.07 12.87
C SER A 16 8.41 -10.80 13.34
N LYS A 17 8.52 -12.01 13.91
CA LYS A 17 7.34 -12.66 14.51
C LYS A 17 6.96 -11.96 15.81
N TYR A 18 5.73 -11.46 15.88
CA TYR A 18 5.15 -10.91 17.10
C TYR A 18 4.18 -11.92 17.69
N GLN A 19 4.55 -12.54 18.83
CA GLN A 19 3.55 -13.13 19.71
C GLN A 19 3.10 -12.06 20.69
N LYS A 20 1.79 -11.98 20.96
CA LYS A 20 1.22 -11.05 21.94
C LYS A 20 1.95 -11.22 23.29
N GLY A 21 2.86 -10.29 23.61
CA GLY A 21 3.67 -10.28 24.84
C GLY A 21 5.16 -10.58 24.70
N GLN A 22 5.69 -10.96 23.52
CA GLN A 22 7.14 -11.14 23.29
C GLN A 22 7.54 -10.81 21.84
N SER A 23 8.59 -10.00 21.66
CA SER A 23 9.25 -9.82 20.37
C SER A 23 10.34 -10.87 20.19
N ILE A 24 10.26 -11.66 19.11
CA ILE A 24 11.35 -12.56 18.70
C ILE A 24 11.77 -12.15 17.28
N GLY A 25 12.83 -11.34 17.19
CA GLY A 25 13.42 -11.02 15.90
C GLY A 25 14.17 -12.24 15.36
N LYS A 26 13.78 -12.74 14.18
CA LYS A 26 14.60 -13.68 13.40
C LYS A 26 14.91 -13.09 12.05
N GLN A 27 16.20 -12.98 11.75
CA GLN A 27 16.70 -12.56 10.45
C GLN A 27 16.51 -13.72 9.47
N ALA A 28 15.76 -13.52 8.39
CA ALA A 28 15.60 -14.51 7.32
C ALA A 28 16.22 -13.96 6.02
N SER A 29 17.16 -14.70 5.46
CA SER A 29 17.69 -14.46 4.10
C SER A 29 17.24 -15.62 3.21
N GLY A 30 16.38 -15.36 2.23
CA GLY A 30 15.92 -16.36 1.26
C GLY A 30 14.67 -15.92 0.49
N PRO A 31 14.40 -16.48 -0.72
CA PRO A 31 13.44 -15.93 -1.67
C PRO A 31 11.96 -16.19 -1.37
N MET A 32 11.59 -16.83 -0.26
CA MET A 32 10.19 -16.94 0.15
C MET A 32 10.06 -16.89 1.68
N ALA A 33 9.34 -15.88 2.17
CA ALA A 33 8.95 -15.80 3.56
C ALA A 33 7.81 -16.79 3.82
N ARG A 34 8.09 -17.87 4.56
CA ARG A 34 7.03 -18.76 5.09
C ARG A 34 6.39 -18.13 6.32
N ILE A 35 5.09 -17.92 6.27
CA ILE A 35 4.28 -17.42 7.39
C ILE A 35 3.58 -18.66 8.00
N ALA A 36 3.98 -19.06 9.21
CA ALA A 36 3.49 -20.27 9.83
C ALA A 36 3.46 -20.15 11.36
N GLY A 37 2.26 -19.94 11.91
CA GLY A 37 1.88 -20.24 13.31
C GLY A 37 1.51 -19.03 14.19
N SER A 38 0.37 -19.17 14.89
CA SER A 38 -0.28 -18.29 15.91
C SER A 38 -1.19 -17.16 15.41
N ASP A 39 -2.06 -16.67 16.31
CA ASP A 39 -3.28 -15.87 16.06
C ASP A 39 -3.08 -14.59 15.22
N MET A 40 -1.86 -14.05 15.24
CA MET A 40 -1.43 -12.92 14.42
C MET A 40 0.06 -13.07 14.09
N GLU A 41 0.41 -13.04 12.82
CA GLU A 41 1.80 -12.99 12.35
C GLU A 41 2.01 -11.69 11.56
N VAL A 42 3.05 -10.94 11.89
CA VAL A 42 3.45 -9.73 11.17
C VAL A 42 4.81 -9.98 10.53
N VAL A 43 4.99 -9.51 9.31
CA VAL A 43 6.25 -9.58 8.56
C VAL A 43 6.52 -8.18 8.02
N GLU A 44 7.74 -7.69 8.18
CA GLU A 44 8.11 -6.35 7.76
C GLU A 44 9.30 -6.38 6.80
N GLY A 45 9.45 -5.34 6.01
CA GLY A 45 10.65 -5.19 5.21
C GLY A 45 10.79 -3.81 4.62
N ARG A 46 11.87 -3.63 3.85
CA ARG A 46 12.20 -2.38 3.18
C ARG A 46 12.65 -2.67 1.77
N TRP A 47 12.16 -1.88 0.83
CA TRP A 47 12.62 -1.93 -0.56
C TRP A 47 13.68 -0.86 -0.72
N LYS A 48 14.75 -1.22 -1.42
CA LYS A 48 15.76 -0.26 -1.83
C LYS A 48 15.60 -0.06 -3.33
N PHE A 49 15.20 1.14 -3.73
CA PHE A 49 15.12 1.44 -5.15
C PHE A 49 16.52 1.63 -5.72
N ALA A 50 16.75 1.11 -6.92
CA ALA A 50 17.86 1.56 -7.73
C ALA A 50 17.67 3.06 -7.99
N LYS A 51 18.74 3.85 -7.86
CA LYS A 51 18.67 5.25 -8.31
C LYS A 51 18.29 5.24 -9.80
N PRO A 52 17.40 6.14 -10.25
CA PRO A 52 17.19 6.33 -11.68
C PRO A 52 18.55 6.60 -12.34
N ALA A 53 18.77 5.99 -13.51
CA ALA A 53 20.02 6.12 -14.25
C ALA A 53 20.40 7.61 -14.41
N GLU A 54 21.64 7.93 -14.06
CA GLU A 54 22.14 9.31 -14.00
C GLU A 54 21.90 10.05 -15.32
N GLY A 55 20.98 11.03 -15.28
CA GLY A 55 20.63 11.88 -16.42
C GLY A 55 19.69 13.05 -16.11
N GLN A 56 19.32 13.26 -14.83
CA GLN A 56 18.51 14.41 -14.39
C GLN A 56 19.26 15.18 -13.30
N ASP A 57 19.19 16.50 -13.42
CA ASP A 57 20.15 17.47 -12.87
C ASP A 57 20.46 17.34 -11.37
N SER A 58 21.75 17.45 -11.09
CA SER A 58 22.42 17.23 -9.81
C SER A 58 22.27 18.38 -8.80
N ASN A 59 21.06 18.88 -8.58
CA ASN A 59 20.84 19.97 -7.61
C ASN A 59 19.81 19.68 -6.52
N SER A 60 19.53 18.40 -6.23
CA SER A 60 18.83 18.01 -5.00
C SER A 60 19.79 17.35 -4.01
N SER A 61 19.88 17.94 -2.83
CA SER A 61 20.60 17.46 -1.65
C SER A 61 19.88 16.27 -1.00
N ALA A 62 19.45 15.27 -1.79
CA ALA A 62 18.84 14.04 -1.29
C ALA A 62 19.91 13.10 -0.70
N ARG A 63 20.36 13.41 0.52
CA ARG A 63 21.14 12.50 1.35
C ARG A 63 20.22 11.41 1.90
N GLY A 64 20.19 10.26 1.22
CA GLY A 64 19.56 9.02 1.69
C GLY A 64 18.78 8.38 0.54
N GLY A 65 19.14 7.15 0.17
CA GLY A 65 18.27 6.38 -0.72
C GLY A 65 16.90 6.24 -0.05
N GLU A 66 15.84 6.70 -0.71
CA GLU A 66 14.49 6.55 -0.19
C GLU A 66 14.17 5.06 -0.12
N TYR A 67 13.89 4.56 1.08
CA TYR A 67 13.42 3.20 1.28
C TYR A 67 11.90 3.29 1.45
N SER A 68 11.14 2.55 0.64
CA SER A 68 9.73 2.29 0.96
C SER A 68 9.65 1.13 1.93
N SER A 69 9.06 1.36 3.10
CA SER A 69 8.72 0.30 4.05
C SER A 69 7.46 -0.44 3.60
N TRP A 70 7.38 -1.71 3.95
CA TRP A 70 6.14 -2.49 3.85
C TRP A 70 5.94 -3.37 5.07
N THR A 71 4.69 -3.74 5.27
CA THR A 71 4.24 -4.63 6.34
C THR A 71 3.18 -5.59 5.77
N ILE A 72 3.26 -6.86 6.13
CA ILE A 72 2.26 -7.88 5.87
C ILE A 72 1.82 -8.47 7.22
N GLU A 73 0.52 -8.48 7.47
CA GLU A 73 -0.10 -9.02 8.68
C GLU A 73 -1.05 -10.14 8.25
N VAL A 74 -0.99 -11.28 8.93
CA VAL A 74 -1.93 -12.40 8.76
C VAL A 74 -2.59 -12.66 10.10
N ASN A 75 -3.92 -12.65 10.14
CA ASN A 75 -4.73 -12.77 11.34
C ASN A 75 -5.78 -13.88 11.19
N ALA A 76 -6.10 -14.58 12.27
CA ALA A 76 -7.22 -15.52 12.29
C ALA A 76 -8.58 -14.81 12.19
N GLU A 77 -8.69 -13.61 12.78
CA GLU A 77 -9.91 -12.81 12.78
C GLU A 77 -10.00 -11.92 11.54
N VAL A 78 -11.20 -11.87 10.95
CA VAL A 78 -11.48 -11.03 9.79
C VAL A 78 -12.19 -9.75 10.24
N PRO A 79 -11.61 -8.56 10.00
CA PRO A 79 -12.27 -7.30 10.32
C PRO A 79 -13.64 -7.17 9.65
N ALA A 80 -14.59 -6.57 10.37
CA ALA A 80 -15.88 -6.20 9.81
C ALA A 80 -15.67 -5.26 8.61
N GLY A 81 -16.29 -5.57 7.46
CA GLY A 81 -16.13 -4.80 6.22
C GLY A 81 -15.29 -5.50 5.16
N VAL A 82 -14.22 -6.22 5.52
CA VAL A 82 -13.33 -6.89 4.53
C VAL A 82 -14.08 -7.92 3.68
N LYS A 83 -14.94 -8.74 4.31
CA LYS A 83 -15.80 -9.67 3.57
C LYS A 83 -16.69 -8.94 2.56
N SER A 84 -17.31 -7.83 2.95
CA SER A 84 -18.16 -7.03 2.07
C SER A 84 -17.36 -6.36 0.97
N ALA A 85 -16.13 -5.92 1.26
CA ALA A 85 -15.24 -5.33 0.28
C ALA A 85 -14.96 -6.31 -0.87
N ILE A 86 -14.59 -7.54 -0.50
CA ILE A 86 -14.22 -8.60 -1.44
C ILE A 86 -15.44 -9.05 -2.24
N THR A 87 -16.64 -9.09 -1.65
CA THR A 87 -17.83 -9.66 -2.31
C THR A 87 -18.69 -8.66 -3.07
N SER A 88 -18.92 -7.45 -2.54
CA SER A 88 -20.02 -6.59 -3.01
C SER A 88 -19.68 -5.09 -3.13
N ALA A 89 -18.70 -4.57 -2.39
CA ALA A 89 -18.41 -3.13 -2.39
C ALA A 89 -17.86 -2.63 -3.73
N ARG A 90 -18.33 -1.47 -4.18
CA ARG A 90 -17.90 -0.88 -5.47
C ARG A 90 -16.65 -0.03 -5.34
N ASN A 91 -16.38 0.50 -4.15
CA ASN A 91 -15.22 1.33 -3.85
C ASN A 91 -14.80 1.17 -2.38
N GLY A 92 -13.68 1.77 -2.00
CA GLY A 92 -13.13 1.71 -0.64
C GLY A 92 -13.99 2.38 0.43
N TYR A 93 -14.81 3.37 0.06
CA TYR A 93 -15.71 4.08 0.98
C TYR A 93 -16.91 3.21 1.37
N GLU A 94 -17.58 2.58 0.40
CA GLU A 94 -18.67 1.62 0.64
C GLU A 94 -18.22 0.45 1.50
N ALA A 95 -17.00 -0.02 1.26
CA ALA A 95 -16.39 -1.12 1.99
C ALA A 95 -16.01 -0.77 3.44
N LYS A 96 -16.03 0.53 3.79
CA LYS A 96 -15.59 1.07 5.08
C LYS A 96 -14.16 0.67 5.47
N LEU A 97 -13.31 0.36 4.49
CA LEU A 97 -11.92 -0.06 4.72
C LEU A 97 -11.03 1.08 5.26
N GLY A 98 -11.51 2.32 5.19
CA GLY A 98 -10.84 3.52 5.68
C GLY A 98 -11.31 4.05 7.03
N TYR A 99 -12.31 3.44 7.68
CA TYR A 99 -12.90 3.96 8.91
C TYR A 99 -12.55 3.06 10.11
N ALA A 100 -11.51 3.42 10.86
CA ALA A 100 -11.49 3.06 12.27
C ALA A 100 -12.55 3.93 12.97
N SER A 101 -13.31 3.35 13.90
CA SER A 101 -14.50 3.95 14.51
C SER A 101 -14.32 5.36 15.09
N ASN A 102 -13.08 5.85 15.24
CA ASN A 102 -12.77 7.10 15.92
C ASN A 102 -11.60 7.91 15.27
N ALA A 103 -11.04 7.50 14.12
CA ALA A 103 -9.79 8.10 13.63
C ALA A 103 -9.79 8.25 12.11
N THR A 104 -9.72 9.52 11.69
CA THR A 104 -9.11 10.00 10.45
C THR A 104 -9.66 9.44 9.15
N LEU A 105 -10.29 10.30 8.35
CA LEU A 105 -10.67 10.00 6.96
C LEU A 105 -9.44 9.50 6.18
N ARG A 106 -9.55 8.31 5.58
CA ARG A 106 -8.62 7.88 4.53
C ARG A 106 -9.20 8.22 3.17
N ILE A 107 -8.38 8.78 2.31
CA ILE A 107 -8.71 8.88 0.88
C ILE A 107 -8.46 7.51 0.24
N CYS A 108 -9.37 7.07 -0.63
CA CYS A 108 -9.27 5.79 -1.34
C CYS A 108 -9.44 6.00 -2.85
N PRO A 109 -8.50 6.70 -3.52
CA PRO A 109 -8.64 7.09 -4.93
C PRO A 109 -8.75 5.92 -5.91
N ARG A 110 -8.26 4.73 -5.54
CA ARG A 110 -8.31 3.56 -6.42
C ARG A 110 -8.72 2.34 -5.64
N PHE A 111 -9.64 1.54 -6.16
CA PHE A 111 -10.12 0.30 -5.55
C PHE A 111 -10.32 -0.77 -6.62
N GLU A 112 -9.74 -1.95 -6.39
CA GLU A 112 -9.82 -3.08 -7.32
C GLU A 112 -10.04 -4.38 -6.55
N ARG A 113 -10.83 -5.30 -7.11
CA ARG A 113 -10.89 -6.68 -6.63
C ARG A 113 -9.80 -7.51 -7.29
N LYS A 114 -9.15 -8.35 -6.51
CA LYS A 114 -8.01 -9.17 -6.93
C LYS A 114 -8.27 -10.64 -6.60
N SER A 115 -7.69 -11.52 -7.39
CA SER A 115 -7.57 -12.94 -7.08
C SER A 115 -6.10 -13.27 -7.04
N PHE A 116 -5.67 -13.86 -5.94
CA PHE A 116 -4.30 -14.32 -5.72
C PHE A 116 -4.30 -15.85 -5.58
N SER A 117 -3.14 -16.47 -5.75
CA SER A 117 -2.93 -17.91 -5.63
C SER A 117 -3.41 -18.45 -4.26
N TRP A 118 -3.24 -17.65 -3.20
CA TRP A 118 -3.65 -17.95 -1.83
C TRP A 118 -5.10 -17.59 -1.50
N GLY A 119 -5.82 -16.80 -2.32
CA GLY A 119 -7.16 -16.35 -1.96
C GLY A 119 -7.75 -15.20 -2.79
N ARG A 120 -8.70 -14.48 -2.19
CA ARG A 120 -9.36 -13.32 -2.82
C ARG A 120 -9.08 -12.08 -2.02
N ALA A 121 -8.95 -10.94 -2.69
CA ALA A 121 -8.60 -9.70 -2.04
C ALA A 121 -9.23 -8.49 -2.71
N VAL A 122 -9.05 -7.36 -2.05
CA VAL A 122 -9.18 -6.03 -2.63
C VAL A 122 -7.86 -5.31 -2.47
N SER A 123 -7.50 -4.52 -3.46
CA SER A 123 -6.36 -3.61 -3.38
C SER A 123 -6.85 -2.18 -3.52
N PHE A 124 -6.23 -1.25 -2.82
CA PHE A 124 -6.54 0.16 -2.94
C PHE A 124 -5.36 1.05 -2.62
N LEU A 125 -5.33 2.23 -3.21
CA LEU A 125 -4.41 3.29 -2.81
C LEU A 125 -5.05 4.07 -1.66
N SER A 126 -4.28 4.36 -0.63
CA SER A 126 -4.73 5.08 0.55
C SER A 126 -3.73 6.14 1.00
N GLN A 127 -4.24 7.14 1.72
CA GLN A 127 -3.41 8.08 2.46
C GLN A 127 -4.13 8.45 3.76
N TYR A 128 -3.38 8.47 4.85
CA TYR A 128 -3.84 8.94 6.16
C TYR A 128 -3.93 10.47 6.14
N GLN A 129 -5.00 11.03 6.72
CA GLN A 129 -5.15 12.48 6.88
C GLN A 129 -4.79 12.94 8.30
N ASN A 130 -3.73 13.74 8.40
CA ASN A 130 -3.26 14.39 9.61
C ASN A 130 -4.32 14.87 10.63
N ASP A 131 -5.39 15.55 10.21
CA ASP A 131 -6.05 16.59 11.04
C ASP A 131 -7.05 17.42 10.21
N ASN A 132 -7.77 16.77 9.27
CA ASN A 132 -8.55 17.44 8.21
C ASN A 132 -7.73 18.40 7.33
N THR A 133 -6.41 18.49 7.47
CA THR A 133 -5.53 19.14 6.51
C THR A 133 -5.00 18.08 5.53
N ASN A 134 -4.66 18.47 4.31
CA ASN A 134 -3.98 17.62 3.32
C ASN A 134 -4.81 16.47 2.68
N TYR A 135 -5.72 16.85 1.77
CA TYR A 135 -6.56 15.89 1.03
C TYR A 135 -5.96 15.42 -0.30
N ALA A 136 -5.03 16.20 -0.87
CA ALA A 136 -4.38 15.82 -2.11
C ALA A 136 -3.39 14.68 -1.85
N PRO A 137 -3.41 13.61 -2.67
CA PRO A 137 -2.39 12.57 -2.61
C PRO A 137 -0.97 13.15 -2.69
N ASN A 138 -0.06 12.63 -1.88
CA ASN A 138 1.36 13.01 -1.88
C ASN A 138 2.27 11.81 -1.60
N ASN A 139 3.53 11.89 -2.05
CA ASN A 139 4.49 10.79 -1.95
C ASN A 139 4.90 10.43 -0.52
N SER A 140 4.72 11.32 0.45
CA SER A 140 5.07 11.04 1.84
C SER A 140 4.08 10.10 2.54
N MET A 141 2.81 10.17 2.14
CA MET A 141 1.71 9.47 2.82
C MET A 141 0.98 8.43 1.96
N LEU A 142 1.24 8.41 0.65
CA LEU A 142 0.61 7.45 -0.26
C LEU A 142 1.04 6.01 0.08
N ARG A 143 0.05 5.12 0.20
CA ARG A 143 0.22 3.71 0.47
C ARG A 143 -0.60 2.88 -0.52
N TYR A 144 -0.08 1.73 -0.89
CA TYR A 144 -0.84 0.68 -1.56
C TYR A 144 -1.18 -0.40 -0.53
N GLU A 145 -2.46 -0.66 -0.34
CA GLU A 145 -2.97 -1.63 0.63
C GLU A 145 -3.66 -2.79 -0.08
N ILE A 146 -3.40 -4.02 0.37
CA ILE A 146 -4.09 -5.23 -0.07
C ILE A 146 -4.72 -5.88 1.15
N HIS A 147 -6.04 -6.05 1.11
CA HIS A 147 -6.83 -6.67 2.17
C HIS A 147 -7.51 -7.91 1.61
N GLY A 148 -7.20 -9.08 2.18
CA GLY A 148 -7.56 -10.37 1.58
C GLY A 148 -8.06 -11.42 2.55
N LEU A 149 -8.69 -12.44 1.98
CA LEU A 149 -9.10 -13.67 2.64
C LEU A 149 -8.42 -14.84 1.96
N THR A 150 -7.63 -15.56 2.73
CA THR A 150 -6.99 -16.81 2.31
C THR A 150 -8.02 -17.91 2.16
N LYS A 151 -7.66 -18.99 1.45
CA LYS A 151 -8.52 -20.17 1.26
C LYS A 151 -8.90 -20.86 2.58
N ASP A 152 -8.04 -20.81 3.59
CA ASP A 152 -8.30 -21.33 4.94
C ASP A 152 -9.05 -20.34 5.86
N GLY A 153 -9.45 -19.18 5.33
CA GLY A 153 -10.33 -18.23 6.01
C GLY A 153 -9.63 -17.20 6.89
N LYS A 154 -8.29 -17.15 6.87
CA LYS A 154 -7.51 -16.11 7.55
C LYS A 154 -7.59 -14.78 6.79
N TYR A 155 -7.40 -13.70 7.53
CA TYR A 155 -7.29 -12.35 7.00
C TYR A 155 -5.84 -11.99 6.71
N LEU A 156 -5.58 -11.43 5.53
CA LEU A 156 -4.30 -10.83 5.17
C LEU A 156 -4.46 -9.32 4.99
N ARG A 157 -3.51 -8.56 5.55
CA ARG A 157 -3.34 -7.13 5.31
C ARG A 157 -1.90 -6.85 4.89
N ALA A 158 -1.69 -6.41 3.67
CA ALA A 158 -0.40 -5.93 3.20
C ALA A 158 -0.46 -4.42 2.95
N VAL A 159 0.60 -3.71 3.33
CA VAL A 159 0.72 -2.25 3.19
C VAL A 159 2.10 -1.94 2.65
N PHE A 160 2.15 -1.18 1.56
CA PHE A 160 3.39 -0.78 0.88
C PHE A 160 3.44 0.74 0.76
N GLY A 161 4.58 1.35 1.06
CA GLY A 161 4.87 2.71 0.62
C GLY A 161 5.07 2.75 -0.89
N VAL A 162 4.36 3.64 -1.59
CA VAL A 162 4.50 3.84 -3.03
C VAL A 162 4.59 5.33 -3.34
N THR A 163 5.28 5.69 -4.41
CA THR A 163 5.38 7.06 -4.91
C THR A 163 4.93 7.13 -6.37
N HIS A 164 4.64 8.33 -6.85
CA HIS A 164 4.36 8.64 -8.26
C HIS A 164 5.18 9.87 -8.66
N PRO A 165 5.83 9.89 -9.85
CA PRO A 165 6.75 10.97 -10.23
C PRO A 165 6.09 12.35 -10.35
N GLU A 166 4.79 12.39 -10.63
CA GLU A 166 4.01 13.64 -10.73
C GLU A 166 3.41 14.10 -9.39
N LEU A 167 3.64 13.38 -8.29
CA LEU A 167 3.22 13.81 -6.96
C LEU A 167 4.39 14.46 -6.22
N ALA A 168 4.11 15.56 -5.54
CA ALA A 168 5.06 16.14 -4.61
C ALA A 168 5.16 15.31 -3.32
N SER A 169 6.27 15.47 -2.61
CA SER A 169 6.33 15.13 -1.19
C SER A 169 5.56 16.15 -0.35
N PHE A 170 5.29 15.82 0.91
CA PHE A 170 4.61 16.73 1.83
C PHE A 170 5.31 18.11 1.91
N GLY A 171 4.53 19.20 1.86
CA GLY A 171 5.03 20.57 1.86
C GLY A 171 3.95 21.58 1.47
N ASP A 172 4.34 22.81 1.17
CA ASP A 172 3.43 23.96 0.91
C ASP A 172 2.49 23.75 -0.30
N GLU A 173 2.77 22.78 -1.16
CA GLU A 173 1.94 22.45 -2.32
C GLU A 173 0.73 21.56 -1.99
N VAL A 174 0.66 21.04 -0.75
CA VAL A 174 -0.42 20.15 -0.33
C VAL A 174 -1.63 20.99 0.09
N ARG A 175 -2.78 20.70 -0.53
CA ARG A 175 -4.01 21.50 -0.40
C ARG A 175 -4.85 21.06 0.81
N ASP A 176 -5.45 22.05 1.49
CA ASP A 176 -6.34 21.85 2.65
C ASP A 176 -7.75 21.41 2.28
N TYR A 177 -8.35 20.54 3.10
CA TYR A 177 -9.62 19.89 2.82
C TYR A 177 -10.77 20.91 2.67
N PRO A 178 -11.49 20.91 1.54
CA PRO A 178 -12.74 21.66 1.43
C PRO A 178 -13.84 20.92 2.21
N VAL A 179 -14.53 21.62 3.11
CA VAL A 179 -15.66 21.07 3.90
C VAL A 179 -16.62 20.28 3.00
N GLY A 180 -16.84 18.99 3.30
CA GLY A 180 -17.73 18.11 2.51
C GLY A 180 -17.54 16.62 2.79
N ASP A 181 -18.42 15.78 2.26
CA ASP A 181 -18.31 14.31 2.32
C ASP A 181 -17.30 13.82 1.26
N PRO A 182 -16.21 13.12 1.63
CA PRO A 182 -15.24 12.63 0.65
C PRO A 182 -15.82 11.53 -0.26
N ALA A 183 -16.89 10.86 0.15
CA ALA A 183 -17.57 9.87 -0.67
C ALA A 183 -18.45 10.51 -1.77
N ASP A 184 -18.73 11.81 -1.69
CA ASP A 184 -19.50 12.53 -2.71
C ASP A 184 -18.65 12.71 -3.98
N ALA A 185 -19.15 12.18 -5.11
CA ALA A 185 -18.52 12.31 -6.42
C ALA A 185 -18.36 13.76 -6.89
N SER A 186 -19.17 14.66 -6.35
CA SER A 186 -19.10 16.09 -6.63
C SER A 186 -18.14 16.85 -5.73
N SER A 187 -17.56 16.19 -4.71
CA SER A 187 -16.61 16.79 -3.77
C SER A 187 -15.38 17.36 -4.49
N ALA A 188 -14.84 18.43 -3.95
CA ALA A 188 -13.63 19.04 -4.50
C ALA A 188 -12.41 18.12 -4.40
N MET A 189 -12.42 17.14 -3.47
CA MET A 189 -11.41 16.08 -3.41
C MET A 189 -11.45 15.19 -4.67
N GLN A 190 -12.61 14.68 -5.07
CA GLN A 190 -12.70 13.80 -6.26
C GLN A 190 -12.45 14.55 -7.58
N LYS A 191 -12.60 15.88 -7.58
CA LYS A 191 -12.26 16.74 -8.73
C LYS A 191 -10.81 17.20 -8.74
N ASP A 192 -10.04 16.87 -7.71
CA ASP A 192 -8.66 17.30 -7.61
C ASP A 192 -7.77 16.57 -8.61
N LYS A 193 -6.89 17.31 -9.29
CA LYS A 193 -6.01 16.75 -10.32
C LYS A 193 -5.11 15.63 -9.79
N HIS A 194 -4.63 15.71 -8.54
CA HIS A 194 -3.77 14.67 -7.96
C HIS A 194 -4.59 13.45 -7.53
N TYR A 195 -5.85 13.66 -7.11
CA TYR A 195 -6.77 12.55 -6.86
C TYR A 195 -7.07 11.79 -8.16
N GLN A 196 -7.47 12.50 -9.22
CA GLN A 196 -7.75 11.94 -10.54
C GLN A 196 -6.52 11.25 -11.15
N LEU A 197 -5.33 11.85 -10.97
CA LEU A 197 -4.07 11.24 -11.35
C LEU A 197 -3.92 9.87 -10.68
N VAL A 198 -4.02 9.79 -9.35
CA VAL A 198 -3.84 8.54 -8.61
C VAL A 198 -4.92 7.50 -8.93
N GLU A 199 -6.16 7.94 -9.12
CA GLU A 199 -7.30 7.09 -9.50
C GLU A 199 -7.08 6.40 -10.85
N SER A 200 -6.54 7.12 -11.84
CA SER A 200 -6.46 6.67 -13.24
C SER A 200 -5.06 6.29 -13.73
N ALA A 201 -4.01 6.58 -12.95
CA ALA A 201 -2.63 6.30 -13.31
C ALA A 201 -2.39 4.82 -13.68
N PRO A 202 -1.57 4.53 -14.70
CA PRO A 202 -1.14 3.16 -14.99
C PRO A 202 -0.51 2.48 -13.77
N VAL A 203 -0.72 1.19 -13.58
CA VAL A 203 -0.14 0.45 -12.43
C VAL A 203 1.40 0.49 -12.40
N ASP A 204 2.02 0.67 -13.56
CA ASP A 204 3.47 0.69 -13.75
C ASP A 204 4.07 2.10 -13.63
N SER A 205 3.25 3.16 -13.39
CA SER A 205 3.76 4.52 -13.18
C SER A 205 4.12 4.84 -11.72
N PHE A 206 3.87 3.90 -10.81
CA PHE A 206 4.23 4.01 -9.40
C PHE A 206 5.62 3.41 -9.12
N ALA A 207 6.25 3.82 -8.03
CA ALA A 207 7.50 3.24 -7.54
C ALA A 207 7.36 2.74 -6.08
N PRO A 208 7.47 1.42 -5.81
CA PRO A 208 7.53 0.36 -6.83
C PRO A 208 6.22 0.31 -7.64
N SER A 209 6.23 -0.39 -8.77
CA SER A 209 4.99 -0.56 -9.52
C SER A 209 3.98 -1.36 -8.71
N LEU A 210 2.70 -1.05 -8.88
CA LEU A 210 1.63 -1.81 -8.21
C LEU A 210 1.61 -3.27 -8.70
N ARG A 211 2.04 -3.49 -9.95
CA ARG A 211 2.19 -4.83 -10.54
C ARG A 211 3.25 -5.67 -9.84
N GLU A 212 4.43 -5.11 -9.57
CA GLU A 212 5.50 -5.81 -8.84
C GLU A 212 5.05 -6.17 -7.42
N ILE A 213 4.33 -5.25 -6.75
CA ILE A 213 3.75 -5.55 -5.44
C ILE A 213 2.73 -6.69 -5.54
N ASP A 214 1.81 -6.64 -6.51
CA ASP A 214 0.83 -7.70 -6.73
C ASP A 214 1.52 -9.06 -6.96
N CYS A 215 2.56 -9.11 -7.81
CA CYS A 215 3.34 -10.33 -8.03
C CYS A 215 4.05 -10.82 -6.77
N PHE A 216 4.64 -9.93 -5.99
CA PHE A 216 5.28 -10.27 -4.71
C PHE A 216 4.29 -10.86 -3.72
N VAL A 217 3.10 -10.25 -3.58
CA VAL A 217 2.04 -10.72 -2.67
C VAL A 217 1.42 -12.02 -3.17
N ASP A 218 1.31 -12.24 -4.48
CA ASP A 218 0.82 -13.50 -5.06
C ASP A 218 1.73 -14.69 -4.75
N GLY A 219 3.04 -14.44 -4.65
CA GLY A 219 4.07 -15.44 -4.37
C GLY A 219 4.19 -15.85 -2.90
N LEU A 220 3.34 -15.35 -2.00
CA LEU A 220 3.34 -15.74 -0.59
C LEU A 220 2.76 -17.16 -0.41
N ASP A 221 3.47 -17.98 0.37
CA ASP A 221 3.05 -19.33 0.77
C ASP A 221 2.18 -19.23 2.05
N LEU A 222 0.85 -19.17 1.88
CA LEU A 222 -0.16 -18.89 2.93
C LEU A 222 -1.22 -19.99 3.06
#